data_AF-A0A7J3P503-F1
#
_entry.id   AF-A0A7J3P503-F1
#
_cell.length_a   1.000
_cell.length_b   1.000
_cell.length_c   1.000
_cell.angle_alpha   90.00
_cell.angle_beta   90.00
_cell.angle_gamma   90.00
#
_symmetry.space_group_name_H-M   'P 1'
#
loop_
_entity.id
_entity.type
_entity.pdbx_description
1 polymer ?
#
loop_
_entity_poly.entity_id
_entity_poly.type
_entity_poly.pdbx_seq_one_letter_code
_entity_poly.pdbx_strand_id
1 'polypeptide(L)'
;DLEDQKRAAREIASMGAKAVVVKGGHIDGPVVRDVLYVDGEFHVLEAERISTKNTHGTGCTFASAIAAYLAHGFTTVEAVRHAKEFVTDAIRYGLDLGRGPGPVNPTWSVLRRAWLFEAVERVRAAVEELDRVDGIGWVCPESMINLAEVIPYGSDRSDVVGIPGRIVNVGGKLKASSCPKPGGSRHVASAVLVAHSLDRRVRAAMNVRYDERILLAARDLGLTVSSYDRSKEPPEIKSVEGMSIRWGVGEAFNRAGKVTDIVYHLGDLGKEPMITIFGEDAVDVVKKLLRILNKVGQFG
;
A
#
# COMPACT_ATOMS: atom_id res chain seq x y z
N ASP A 1 -21.38 4.15 28.31
CA ASP A 1 -21.09 5.16 27.26
C ASP A 1 -19.86 5.99 27.66
N LEU A 2 -19.59 7.15 27.03
CA LEU A 2 -18.42 7.99 27.34
C LEU A 2 -18.44 8.55 28.78
N GLU A 3 -19.62 8.88 29.30
CA GLU A 3 -19.74 9.40 30.66
C GLU A 3 -19.51 8.30 31.70
N ASP A 4 -19.94 7.07 31.42
CA ASP A 4 -19.59 5.91 32.24
C ASP A 4 -18.08 5.65 32.27
N GLN A 5 -17.39 5.78 31.13
CA GLN A 5 -15.93 5.64 31.08
C GLN A 5 -15.23 6.68 31.96
N LYS A 6 -15.69 7.95 31.90
CA LYS A 6 -15.15 9.03 32.75
C LYS A 6 -15.41 8.79 34.23
N ARG A 7 -16.61 8.31 34.59
CA ARG A 7 -16.97 7.97 35.97
C ARG A 7 -16.09 6.84 36.50
N ALA A 8 -15.96 5.74 35.76
CA ALA A 8 -15.09 4.63 36.10
C ALA A 8 -13.62 5.07 36.28
N ALA A 9 -13.12 5.95 35.40
CA ALA A 9 -11.75 6.45 35.48
C ALA A 9 -11.49 7.24 36.78
N ARG A 10 -12.44 8.10 37.21
CA ARG A 10 -12.34 8.83 38.49
C ARG A 10 -12.39 7.90 39.70
N GLU A 11 -13.30 6.93 39.69
CA GLU A 11 -13.44 5.97 40.79
C GLU A 11 -12.17 5.12 40.97
N ILE A 12 -11.57 4.65 39.87
CA ILE A 12 -10.31 3.91 39.96
C ILE A 12 -9.16 4.82 40.43
N ALA A 13 -9.14 6.09 40.01
CA ALA A 13 -8.12 7.03 40.45
C ALA A 13 -8.22 7.37 41.94
N SER A 14 -9.44 7.44 42.49
CA SER A 14 -9.66 7.66 43.93
C SER A 14 -9.17 6.51 44.80
N MET A 15 -8.96 5.33 44.21
CA MET A 15 -8.33 4.17 44.86
C MET A 15 -6.78 4.27 44.92
N GLY A 16 -6.17 5.32 44.35
CA GLY A 16 -4.73 5.62 44.47
C GLY A 16 -3.94 5.56 43.16
N ALA A 17 -4.57 5.26 42.02
CA ALA A 17 -3.90 5.30 40.72
C ALA A 17 -3.66 6.75 40.26
N LYS A 18 -2.41 7.10 39.93
CA LYS A 18 -2.04 8.44 39.43
C LYS A 18 -2.58 8.75 38.03
N ALA A 19 -2.76 7.71 37.22
CA ALA A 19 -3.33 7.79 35.89
C ALA A 19 -4.16 6.54 35.61
N VAL A 20 -5.30 6.70 34.95
CA VAL A 20 -6.24 5.61 34.62
C VAL A 20 -6.66 5.72 33.16
N VAL A 21 -6.56 4.62 32.41
CA VAL A 21 -7.06 4.53 31.04
C VAL A 21 -8.19 3.51 30.97
N VAL A 22 -9.39 3.96 30.59
CA VAL A 22 -10.56 3.11 30.37
C VAL A 22 -10.81 2.95 28.87
N LYS A 23 -10.60 1.73 28.36
CA LYS A 23 -10.74 1.43 26.93
C LYS A 23 -12.20 1.27 26.50
N GLY A 24 -12.57 1.84 25.36
CA GLY A 24 -13.92 1.72 24.79
C GLY A 24 -14.07 0.63 23.74
N GLY A 25 -13.09 -0.28 23.58
CA GLY A 25 -13.07 -1.29 22.51
C GLY A 25 -14.32 -2.16 22.38
N HIS A 26 -15.05 -2.38 23.48
CA HIS A 26 -16.30 -3.16 23.53
C HIS A 26 -17.57 -2.33 23.33
N ILE A 27 -17.47 -1.01 23.17
CA ILE A 27 -18.60 -0.11 22.92
C ILE A 27 -18.82 -0.03 21.40
N ASP A 28 -20.03 -0.33 20.95
CA ASP A 28 -20.38 -0.31 19.53
C ASP A 28 -20.23 1.07 18.89
N GLY A 29 -19.99 1.08 17.58
CA GLY A 29 -19.87 2.28 16.76
C GLY A 29 -18.61 2.33 15.90
N PRO A 30 -18.56 3.25 14.93
CA PRO A 30 -17.46 3.35 13.97
C PRO A 30 -16.16 3.91 14.58
N VAL A 31 -16.24 4.52 15.77
CA VAL A 31 -15.12 5.15 16.47
C VAL A 31 -14.95 4.54 17.84
N VAL A 32 -13.74 4.08 18.14
CA VAL A 32 -13.35 3.56 19.46
C VAL A 32 -12.76 4.69 20.29
N ARG A 33 -13.39 4.98 21.43
CA ARG A 33 -12.97 6.03 22.37
C ARG A 33 -12.36 5.44 23.63
N ASP A 34 -11.12 5.79 23.91
CA ASP A 34 -10.48 5.48 25.19
C ASP A 34 -10.39 6.76 26.02
N VAL A 35 -10.64 6.66 27.33
CA VAL A 35 -10.61 7.80 28.25
C VAL A 35 -9.39 7.65 29.16
N LEU A 36 -8.46 8.59 29.07
CA LEU A 36 -7.39 8.78 30.04
C LEU A 36 -7.82 9.82 31.07
N TYR A 37 -7.66 9.49 32.35
CA TYR A 37 -7.75 10.43 33.47
C TYR A 37 -6.40 10.52 34.16
N VAL A 38 -5.84 11.73 34.24
CA VAL A 38 -4.54 12.02 34.85
C VAL A 38 -4.53 13.47 35.34
N ASP A 39 -3.92 13.74 36.49
CA ASP A 39 -3.78 15.09 37.06
C ASP A 39 -5.09 15.91 37.16
N GLY A 40 -6.22 15.22 37.35
CA GLY A 40 -7.54 15.86 37.45
C GLY A 40 -8.22 16.13 36.09
N GLU A 41 -7.53 15.87 34.98
CA GLU A 41 -7.99 16.13 33.63
C GLU A 41 -8.41 14.85 32.89
N PHE A 42 -9.30 15.02 31.92
CA PHE A 42 -9.72 13.96 31.01
C PHE A 42 -9.18 14.19 29.61
N HIS A 43 -8.62 13.14 29.02
CA HIS A 43 -8.24 13.11 27.61
C HIS A 43 -8.97 11.96 26.92
N VAL A 44 -9.68 12.28 25.83
CA VAL A 44 -10.36 11.28 25.00
C VAL A 44 -9.49 10.99 23.78
N LEU A 45 -9.18 9.72 23.59
CA LEU A 45 -8.38 9.23 22.47
C LEU A 45 -9.28 8.44 21.53
N GLU A 46 -9.38 8.91 20.29
CA GLU A 46 -10.24 8.32 19.27
C GLU A 46 -9.42 7.56 18.22
N ALA A 47 -9.95 6.43 17.76
CA ALA A 47 -9.44 5.72 16.61
C ALA A 47 -10.61 5.10 15.84
N GLU A 48 -10.42 4.89 14.53
CA GLU A 48 -11.38 4.13 13.72
C GLU A 48 -11.51 2.70 14.24
N ARG A 49 -12.75 2.17 14.24
CA ARG A 49 -12.98 0.76 14.49
C ARG A 49 -12.54 -0.08 13.29
N ILE A 50 -11.49 -0.87 13.50
CA ILE A 50 -11.01 -1.82 12.51
C ILE A 50 -11.88 -3.09 12.57
N SER A 51 -12.51 -3.43 11.44
CA SER A 51 -13.22 -4.71 11.30
C SER A 51 -12.22 -5.84 11.11
N THR A 52 -11.96 -6.60 12.18
CA THR A 52 -11.05 -7.74 12.15
C THR A 52 -11.42 -8.77 13.22
N LYS A 53 -11.12 -10.04 12.95
CA LYS A 53 -11.16 -11.13 13.94
C LYS A 53 -9.91 -11.20 14.82
N ASN A 54 -8.87 -10.42 14.47
CA ASN A 54 -7.55 -10.50 15.09
C ASN A 54 -7.45 -9.53 16.28
N THR A 55 -8.12 -9.86 17.39
CA THR A 55 -8.24 -8.99 18.57
C THR A 55 -7.53 -9.54 19.81
N HIS A 56 -6.93 -10.73 19.71
CA HIS A 56 -6.19 -11.33 20.82
C HIS A 56 -4.90 -10.55 21.10
N GLY A 57 -4.63 -10.27 22.38
CA GLY A 57 -3.44 -9.54 22.80
C GLY A 57 -3.56 -8.01 22.80
N THR A 58 -4.67 -7.43 22.31
CA THR A 58 -4.88 -5.96 22.29
C THR A 58 -4.60 -5.26 23.63
N GLY A 59 -5.08 -5.84 24.73
CA GLY A 59 -4.85 -5.30 26.08
C GLY A 59 -3.39 -5.34 26.49
N CYS A 60 -2.74 -6.50 26.36
CA CYS A 60 -1.33 -6.69 26.71
C CYS A 60 -0.42 -5.80 25.86
N THR A 61 -0.67 -5.73 24.55
CA THR A 61 0.08 -4.88 23.62
C THR A 61 -0.07 -3.41 23.99
N PHE A 62 -1.29 -2.94 24.26
CA PHE A 62 -1.52 -1.55 24.65
C PHE A 62 -0.82 -1.19 25.97
N ALA A 63 -0.98 -2.01 27.02
CA ALA A 63 -0.34 -1.78 28.31
C ALA A 63 1.20 -1.81 28.21
N SER A 64 1.75 -2.77 27.45
CA SER A 64 3.20 -2.88 27.23
C SER A 64 3.75 -1.68 26.45
N ALA A 65 3.01 -1.18 25.45
CA ALA A 65 3.38 0.01 24.70
C ALA A 65 3.39 1.26 25.60
N ILE A 66 2.39 1.45 26.47
CA ILE A 66 2.37 2.55 27.45
C ILE A 66 3.62 2.49 28.33
N ALA A 67 3.91 1.31 28.91
CA ALA A 67 5.08 1.13 29.76
C ALA A 67 6.39 1.46 29.03
N ALA A 68 6.52 1.03 27.77
CA ALA A 68 7.71 1.33 26.96
C ALA A 68 7.84 2.84 26.66
N TYR A 69 6.76 3.51 26.25
CA TYR A 69 6.82 4.95 25.98
C TYR A 69 7.10 5.77 27.25
N LEU A 70 6.53 5.40 28.40
CA LEU A 70 6.89 6.02 29.68
C LEU A 70 8.38 5.84 30.00
N ALA A 71 8.93 4.64 29.79
CA ALA A 71 10.36 4.37 30.00
C ALA A 71 11.27 5.16 29.02
N HIS A 72 10.76 5.52 27.85
CA HIS A 72 11.43 6.40 26.88
C HIS A 72 11.34 7.90 27.24
N GLY A 73 10.71 8.26 28.37
CA GLY A 73 10.65 9.64 28.87
C GLY A 73 9.49 10.47 28.33
N PHE A 74 8.53 9.86 27.65
CA PHE A 74 7.29 10.54 27.25
C PHE A 74 6.40 10.84 28.46
N THR A 75 5.63 11.93 28.39
CA THR A 75 4.59 12.19 29.39
C THR A 75 3.51 11.13 29.37
N THR A 76 2.74 10.98 30.45
CA THR A 76 1.63 10.00 30.52
C THR A 76 0.65 10.16 29.36
N VAL A 77 0.27 11.39 29.03
CA VAL A 77 -0.68 11.65 27.93
C VAL A 77 -0.09 11.26 26.58
N GLU A 78 1.18 11.58 26.32
CA GLU A 78 1.88 11.18 25.10
C GLU A 78 2.05 9.66 25.00
N ALA A 79 2.46 9.00 26.09
CA ALA A 79 2.66 7.57 26.13
C ALA A 79 1.38 6.79 25.81
N VAL A 80 0.24 7.22 26.37
CA VAL A 80 -1.06 6.59 26.09
C VAL A 80 -1.52 6.90 24.66
N ARG A 81 -1.28 8.12 24.15
CA ARG A 81 -1.60 8.48 22.76
C ARG A 81 -0.80 7.62 21.76
N HIS A 82 0.52 7.53 21.94
CA HIS A 82 1.37 6.70 21.09
C HIS A 82 1.05 5.21 21.21
N ALA A 83 0.72 4.72 22.42
CA ALA A 83 0.27 3.35 22.60
C ALA A 83 -1.06 3.08 21.87
N LYS A 84 -1.96 4.05 21.80
CA LYS A 84 -3.25 3.96 21.09
C LYS A 84 -3.01 3.82 19.59
N GLU A 85 -2.14 4.65 19.03
CA GLU A 85 -1.70 4.56 17.63
C GLU A 85 -1.06 3.19 17.37
N PHE A 86 -0.10 2.79 18.20
CA PHE A 86 0.62 1.52 18.09
C PHE A 86 -0.30 0.29 18.10
N VAL A 87 -1.23 0.21 19.07
CA VAL A 87 -2.16 -0.93 19.15
C VAL A 87 -3.16 -0.91 18.00
N THR A 88 -3.57 0.27 17.53
CA THR A 88 -4.48 0.40 16.39
C THR A 88 -3.83 -0.17 15.12
N ASP A 89 -2.56 0.14 14.87
CA ASP A 89 -1.82 -0.45 13.76
C ASP A 89 -1.62 -1.96 13.94
N ALA A 90 -1.28 -2.41 15.15
CA ALA A 90 -1.14 -3.84 15.45
C ALA A 90 -2.45 -4.62 15.20
N ILE A 91 -3.61 -4.01 15.46
CA ILE A 91 -4.93 -4.58 15.14
C ILE A 91 -5.15 -4.59 13.64
N ARG A 92 -4.85 -3.48 12.94
CA ARG A 92 -5.07 -3.32 11.50
C ARG A 92 -4.33 -4.39 10.70
N TYR A 93 -3.10 -4.67 11.09
CA TYR A 93 -2.23 -5.64 10.43
C TYR A 93 -2.07 -6.92 11.26
N GLY A 94 -3.10 -7.29 12.03
CA GLY A 94 -3.15 -8.52 12.80
C GLY A 94 -3.00 -9.78 11.94
N LEU A 95 -2.58 -10.88 12.56
CA LEU A 95 -2.19 -12.09 11.84
C LEU A 95 -3.32 -13.12 11.81
N ASP A 96 -3.67 -13.59 10.61
CA ASP A 96 -4.65 -14.66 10.41
C ASP A 96 -4.05 -16.04 10.74
N LEU A 97 -3.82 -16.30 12.02
CA LEU A 97 -3.23 -17.55 12.52
C LEU A 97 -4.25 -18.38 13.29
N GLY A 98 -4.27 -19.69 13.02
CA GLY A 98 -5.15 -20.64 13.70
C GLY A 98 -6.61 -20.58 13.23
N ARG A 99 -7.50 -21.24 14.00
CA ARG A 99 -8.93 -21.37 13.68
C ARG A 99 -9.86 -20.43 14.47
N GLY A 100 -9.32 -19.69 15.45
CA GLY A 100 -10.06 -18.77 16.33
C GLY A 100 -9.72 -17.29 16.07
N PRO A 101 -10.02 -16.38 17.03
CA PRO A 101 -9.56 -15.00 16.96
C PRO A 101 -8.02 -14.94 16.90
N GLY A 102 -7.48 -14.32 15.85
CA GLY A 102 -6.03 -14.23 15.66
C GLY A 102 -5.37 -13.18 16.58
N PRO A 103 -4.04 -13.22 16.70
CA PRO A 103 -3.30 -12.22 17.46
C PRO A 103 -3.17 -10.90 16.69
N VAL A 104 -3.09 -9.79 17.42
CA VAL A 104 -2.55 -8.54 16.88
C VAL A 104 -1.09 -8.69 16.47
N ASN A 105 -0.58 -7.77 15.64
CA ASN A 105 0.80 -7.76 15.18
C ASN A 105 1.61 -6.62 15.83
N PRO A 106 2.20 -6.82 17.03
CA PRO A 106 2.98 -5.79 17.70
C PRO A 106 4.29 -5.45 16.95
N THR A 107 4.74 -6.33 16.05
CA THR A 107 5.97 -6.12 15.27
C THR A 107 5.74 -5.33 13.98
N TRP A 108 4.49 -4.99 13.64
CA TRP A 108 4.14 -4.35 12.37
C TRP A 108 4.98 -3.10 12.08
N SER A 109 5.13 -2.18 13.05
CA SER A 109 5.85 -0.92 12.83
C SER A 109 7.34 -1.11 12.49
N VAL A 110 7.96 -2.18 13.00
CA VAL A 110 9.36 -2.53 12.71
C VAL A 110 9.44 -3.22 11.34
N LEU A 111 8.58 -4.22 11.11
CA LEU A 111 8.54 -4.98 9.85
C LEU A 111 8.22 -4.08 8.66
N ARG A 112 7.23 -3.19 8.80
CA ARG A 112 6.87 -2.20 7.79
C ARG A 112 8.05 -1.35 7.37
N ARG A 113 8.83 -0.84 8.34
CA ARG A 113 10.03 -0.04 8.04
C ARG A 113 11.09 -0.85 7.30
N ALA A 114 11.34 -2.08 7.72
CA ALA A 114 12.28 -2.98 7.05
C ALA A 114 11.84 -3.27 5.60
N TRP A 115 10.57 -3.64 5.39
CA TRP A 115 10.05 -3.91 4.05
C TRP A 115 10.02 -2.67 3.15
N LEU A 116 9.72 -1.49 3.69
CA LEU A 116 9.79 -0.25 2.91
C LEU A 116 11.23 0.03 2.46
N PHE A 117 12.21 -0.20 3.33
CA PHE A 117 13.62 -0.06 2.97
C PHE A 117 14.01 -1.08 1.87
N GLU A 118 13.65 -2.34 2.03
CA GLU A 118 13.89 -3.37 0.99
C GLU A 118 13.25 -3.00 -0.35
N ALA A 119 12.00 -2.51 -0.33
CA ALA A 119 11.30 -2.09 -1.55
C ALA A 119 11.98 -0.87 -2.21
N VAL A 120 12.51 0.08 -1.42
CA VAL A 120 13.32 1.19 -1.96
C VAL A 120 14.57 0.67 -2.67
N GLU A 121 15.30 -0.27 -2.06
CA GLU A 121 16.51 -0.82 -2.67
C GLU A 121 16.19 -1.66 -3.92
N ARG A 122 15.12 -2.46 -3.91
CA ARG A 122 14.68 -3.22 -5.11
C ARG A 122 14.26 -2.30 -6.25
N VAL A 123 13.44 -1.28 -5.98
CA VAL A 123 13.03 -0.32 -7.01
C VAL A 123 14.24 0.45 -7.53
N ARG A 124 15.20 0.85 -6.68
CA ARG A 124 16.44 1.50 -7.12
C ARG A 124 17.22 0.59 -8.06
N ALA A 125 17.47 -0.66 -7.66
CA ALA A 125 18.22 -1.63 -8.47
C ALA A 125 17.54 -1.88 -9.83
N ALA A 126 16.21 -1.99 -9.86
CA ALA A 126 15.44 -2.18 -11.09
C ALA A 126 15.55 -0.98 -12.05
N VAL A 127 15.55 0.26 -11.53
CA VAL A 127 15.77 1.46 -12.35
C VAL A 127 17.19 1.50 -12.90
N GLU A 128 18.19 1.17 -12.07
CA GLU A 128 19.59 1.12 -12.53
C GLU A 128 19.77 0.08 -13.64
N GLU A 129 19.02 -1.02 -13.63
CA GLU A 129 18.99 -1.99 -14.72
C GLU A 129 18.41 -1.37 -16.01
N LEU A 130 17.34 -0.57 -15.91
CA LEU A 130 16.76 0.14 -17.06
C LEU A 130 17.71 1.20 -17.66
N ASP A 131 18.44 1.95 -16.83
CA ASP A 131 19.37 3.01 -17.29
C ASP A 131 20.58 2.44 -18.07
N ARG A 132 20.91 1.16 -17.85
CA ARG A 132 21.98 0.46 -18.57
C ARG A 132 21.58 0.04 -19.99
N VAL A 133 20.30 0.07 -20.34
CA VAL A 133 19.83 -0.37 -21.66
C VAL A 133 19.76 0.81 -22.63
N ASP A 134 20.60 0.77 -23.66
CA ASP A 134 20.59 1.79 -24.72
C ASP A 134 19.41 1.60 -25.68
N GLY A 135 18.85 2.72 -26.16
CA GLY A 135 17.78 2.72 -27.14
C GLY A 135 16.40 2.30 -26.62
N ILE A 136 16.25 2.01 -25.32
CA ILE A 136 14.97 1.61 -24.71
C ILE A 136 13.97 2.77 -24.56
N GLY A 137 14.43 4.03 -24.71
CA GLY A 137 13.62 5.22 -24.44
C GLY A 137 12.30 5.33 -25.22
N TRP A 138 12.12 4.59 -26.31
CA TRP A 138 10.86 4.56 -27.08
C TRP A 138 9.69 3.96 -26.29
N VAL A 139 9.94 3.15 -25.27
CA VAL A 139 8.88 2.58 -24.41
C VAL A 139 8.33 3.60 -23.41
N CYS A 140 8.93 4.79 -23.32
CA CYS A 140 8.45 5.87 -22.47
C CYS A 140 7.22 6.55 -23.10
N PRO A 141 6.06 6.56 -22.41
CA PRO A 141 4.91 7.34 -22.84
C PRO A 141 5.12 8.83 -22.58
N GLU A 142 4.26 9.70 -23.13
CA GLU A 142 4.27 11.15 -22.85
C GLU A 142 4.04 11.44 -21.37
N SER A 143 3.16 10.64 -20.76
CA SER A 143 2.92 10.68 -19.32
C SER A 143 4.08 10.12 -18.47
N MET A 144 5.16 9.65 -19.09
CA MET A 144 6.35 9.08 -18.44
C MET A 144 6.06 7.77 -17.69
N ILE A 145 7.12 7.06 -17.36
CA ILE A 145 7.06 5.74 -16.70
C ILE A 145 7.09 5.92 -15.18
N ASN A 146 6.34 5.12 -14.44
CA ASN A 146 6.61 4.90 -13.02
C ASN A 146 6.71 3.39 -12.76
N LEU A 147 7.61 3.02 -11.85
CA LEU A 147 7.80 1.68 -11.34
C LEU A 147 7.48 1.75 -9.85
N ALA A 148 6.57 0.89 -9.39
CA ALA A 148 6.14 0.90 -8.00
C ALA A 148 6.09 -0.51 -7.42
N GLU A 149 6.45 -0.64 -6.14
CA GLU A 149 6.40 -1.88 -5.37
C GLU A 149 5.67 -1.65 -4.03
N VAL A 150 4.67 -2.46 -3.72
CA VAL A 150 4.00 -2.51 -2.42
C VAL A 150 4.70 -3.50 -1.48
N ILE A 151 4.82 -3.14 -0.21
CA ILE A 151 5.35 -4.04 0.81
C ILE A 151 4.39 -5.21 1.09
N PRO A 152 4.86 -6.32 1.67
CA PRO A 152 3.98 -7.38 2.16
C PRO A 152 2.88 -6.82 3.08
N TYR A 153 1.63 -7.25 2.83
CA TYR A 153 0.43 -6.80 3.55
C TYR A 153 0.10 -5.31 3.41
N GLY A 154 0.81 -4.59 2.53
CA GLY A 154 0.56 -3.19 2.27
C GLY A 154 -0.83 -2.98 1.66
N SER A 155 -1.54 -1.97 2.16
CA SER A 155 -2.93 -1.71 1.75
C SER A 155 -3.19 -0.27 1.37
N ASP A 156 -2.27 0.63 1.73
CA ASP A 156 -2.37 2.05 1.46
C ASP A 156 -1.24 2.55 0.57
N ARG A 157 -1.37 3.79 0.08
CA ARG A 157 -0.38 4.37 -0.84
C ARG A 157 0.98 4.65 -0.19
N SER A 158 1.02 4.87 1.12
CA SER A 158 2.26 5.03 1.87
C SER A 158 3.00 3.71 2.06
N ASP A 159 2.32 2.56 1.89
CA ASP A 159 2.92 1.22 1.81
C ASP A 159 3.53 0.91 0.43
N VAL A 160 3.37 1.81 -0.55
CA VAL A 160 3.88 1.65 -1.92
C VAL A 160 5.08 2.54 -2.14
N VAL A 161 6.22 1.94 -2.47
CA VAL A 161 7.40 2.65 -2.96
C VAL A 161 7.25 2.91 -4.44
N GLY A 162 7.52 4.13 -4.88
CA GLY A 162 7.59 4.47 -6.30
C GLY A 162 8.54 5.64 -6.54
N ILE A 163 8.60 6.12 -7.78
CA ILE A 163 9.60 7.13 -8.20
C ILE A 163 8.93 8.51 -8.32
N PRO A 164 9.25 9.45 -7.43
CA PRO A 164 8.80 10.84 -7.56
C PRO A 164 9.40 11.46 -8.82
N GLY A 165 8.61 12.26 -9.53
CA GLY A 165 9.03 12.82 -10.81
C GLY A 165 9.17 11.80 -11.95
N ARG A 166 8.83 10.51 -11.71
CA ARG A 166 8.77 9.45 -12.71
C ARG A 166 10.14 9.10 -13.31
N ILE A 167 10.14 8.15 -14.25
CA ILE A 167 11.27 7.77 -15.10
C ILE A 167 11.01 8.38 -16.48
N VAL A 168 11.99 9.12 -17.00
CA VAL A 168 11.90 9.89 -18.23
C VAL A 168 12.87 9.35 -19.29
N ASN A 169 12.56 9.61 -20.56
CA ASN A 169 13.48 9.36 -21.67
C ASN A 169 14.50 10.49 -21.79
N VAL A 170 15.79 10.18 -21.65
CA VAL A 170 16.90 11.11 -21.85
C VAL A 170 17.86 10.51 -22.87
N GLY A 171 17.86 11.04 -24.09
CA GLY A 171 18.77 10.60 -25.15
C GLY A 171 18.62 9.11 -25.52
N GLY A 172 17.41 8.56 -25.44
CA GLY A 172 17.14 7.15 -25.73
C GLY A 172 17.35 6.19 -24.55
N LYS A 173 17.72 6.70 -23.38
CA LYS A 173 17.81 5.94 -22.12
C LYS A 173 16.68 6.29 -21.17
N LEU A 174 16.36 5.39 -20.25
CA LEU A 174 15.39 5.64 -19.19
C LEU A 174 16.08 6.03 -17.89
N LYS A 175 15.80 7.23 -17.38
CA LYS A 175 16.38 7.74 -16.14
C LYS A 175 15.31 8.11 -15.13
N ALA A 176 15.48 7.68 -13.88
CA ALA A 176 14.65 8.17 -12.78
C ALA A 176 14.97 9.63 -12.46
N SER A 177 13.92 10.44 -12.31
CA SER A 177 14.05 11.85 -11.93
C SER A 177 14.47 12.04 -10.47
N SER A 178 14.26 11.05 -9.61
CA SER A 178 14.68 11.07 -8.21
C SER A 178 14.77 9.68 -7.59
N CYS A 179 15.26 9.59 -6.35
CA CYS A 179 15.32 8.34 -5.61
C CYS A 179 13.90 7.80 -5.30
N PRO A 180 13.71 6.46 -5.34
CA PRO A 180 12.45 5.85 -4.92
C PRO A 180 12.11 6.18 -3.47
N LYS A 181 10.83 6.38 -3.17
CA LYS A 181 10.34 6.60 -1.81
C LYS A 181 8.92 6.08 -1.59
N PRO A 182 8.52 5.81 -0.33
CA PRO A 182 7.13 5.53 0.00
C PRO A 182 6.21 6.66 -0.45
N GLY A 183 5.06 6.32 -1.05
CA GLY A 183 4.12 7.29 -1.64
C GLY A 183 4.64 7.97 -2.91
N GLY A 184 5.76 7.52 -3.48
CA GLY A 184 6.38 8.12 -4.67
C GLY A 184 5.59 7.94 -5.98
N SER A 185 4.53 7.14 -5.97
CA SER A 185 3.62 6.94 -7.11
C SER A 185 2.15 7.11 -6.70
N ARG A 186 1.32 7.51 -7.67
CA ARG A 186 -0.14 7.63 -7.52
C ARG A 186 -0.85 6.60 -8.39
N HIS A 187 -0.71 6.71 -9.71
CA HIS A 187 -1.44 5.86 -10.66
C HIS A 187 -0.99 4.40 -10.61
N VAL A 188 0.32 4.15 -10.69
CA VAL A 188 0.87 2.78 -10.62
C VAL A 188 0.68 2.19 -9.23
N ALA A 189 0.72 3.02 -8.18
CA ALA A 189 0.35 2.60 -6.83
C ALA A 189 -1.10 2.10 -6.75
N SER A 190 -2.05 2.78 -7.38
CA SER A 190 -3.44 2.30 -7.46
C SER A 190 -3.55 0.96 -8.18
N ALA A 191 -2.83 0.77 -9.28
CA ALA A 191 -2.85 -0.48 -10.04
C ALA A 191 -2.29 -1.66 -9.23
N VAL A 192 -1.11 -1.48 -8.63
CA VAL A 192 -0.45 -2.55 -7.86
C VAL A 192 -1.21 -2.90 -6.58
N LEU A 193 -1.85 -1.93 -5.92
CA LEU A 193 -2.70 -2.21 -4.75
C LEU A 193 -3.92 -3.07 -5.10
N VAL A 194 -4.53 -2.88 -6.28
CA VAL A 194 -5.61 -3.75 -6.75
C VAL A 194 -5.09 -5.17 -6.99
N ALA A 195 -3.97 -5.31 -7.71
CA ALA A 195 -3.35 -6.61 -7.94
C ALA A 195 -3.00 -7.33 -6.63
N HIS A 196 -2.34 -6.63 -5.70
CA HIS A 196 -1.91 -7.16 -4.40
C HIS A 196 -3.09 -7.59 -3.51
N SER A 197 -4.22 -6.88 -3.61
CA SER A 197 -5.43 -7.24 -2.85
C SER A 197 -6.06 -8.56 -3.32
N LEU A 198 -5.86 -8.94 -4.58
CA LEU A 198 -6.39 -10.17 -5.18
C LEU A 198 -5.36 -11.31 -5.14
N ASP A 199 -4.07 -11.00 -5.32
CA ASP A 199 -2.95 -11.94 -5.21
C ASP A 199 -1.77 -11.28 -4.49
N ARG A 200 -1.54 -11.67 -3.23
CA ARG A 200 -0.49 -11.10 -2.38
C ARG A 200 0.93 -11.33 -2.90
N ARG A 201 1.13 -12.24 -3.86
CA ARG A 201 2.44 -12.47 -4.50
C ARG A 201 2.79 -11.35 -5.46
N VAL A 202 1.80 -10.73 -6.11
CA VAL A 202 2.02 -9.61 -7.01
C VAL A 202 2.20 -8.35 -6.19
N ARG A 203 3.39 -7.78 -6.25
CA ARG A 203 3.75 -6.61 -5.44
C ARG A 203 4.33 -5.47 -6.24
N ALA A 204 4.59 -5.63 -7.53
CA ALA A 204 5.10 -4.52 -8.33
C ALA A 204 4.32 -4.33 -9.62
N ALA A 205 4.35 -3.09 -10.10
CA ALA A 205 3.83 -2.73 -11.41
C ALA A 205 4.66 -1.61 -12.06
N MET A 206 4.65 -1.58 -13.40
CA MET A 206 5.28 -0.53 -14.21
C MET A 206 4.39 -0.17 -15.39
N ASN A 207 4.19 1.12 -15.63
CA ASN A 207 3.48 1.58 -16.82
C ASN A 207 4.47 1.89 -17.95
N VAL A 208 4.17 1.45 -19.16
CA VAL A 208 4.93 1.72 -20.38
C VAL A 208 4.00 2.12 -21.51
N ARG A 209 4.55 2.79 -22.52
CA ARG A 209 3.80 3.19 -23.72
C ARG A 209 3.09 1.99 -24.33
N TYR A 210 1.87 2.20 -24.78
CA TYR A 210 1.18 1.20 -25.58
C TYR A 210 1.90 0.98 -26.91
N ASP A 211 2.12 -0.30 -27.23
CA ASP A 211 2.62 -0.74 -28.54
C ASP A 211 2.12 -2.17 -28.76
N GLU A 212 1.48 -2.43 -29.90
CA GLU A 212 0.93 -3.76 -30.19
C GLU A 212 2.00 -4.84 -30.26
N ARG A 213 3.23 -4.48 -30.69
CA ARG A 213 4.35 -5.42 -30.77
C ARG A 213 4.75 -5.95 -29.39
N ILE A 214 4.68 -5.09 -28.36
CA ILE A 214 4.93 -5.49 -26.96
C ILE A 214 3.90 -6.53 -26.53
N LEU A 215 2.61 -6.34 -26.86
CA LEU A 215 1.55 -7.27 -26.48
C LEU A 215 1.67 -8.61 -27.21
N LEU A 216 2.00 -8.60 -28.49
CA LEU A 216 2.23 -9.82 -29.28
C LEU A 216 3.42 -10.62 -28.73
N ALA A 217 4.55 -9.96 -28.49
CA ALA A 217 5.74 -10.59 -27.91
C ALA A 217 5.47 -11.13 -26.50
N ALA A 218 4.68 -10.43 -25.67
CA ALA A 218 4.31 -10.92 -24.35
C ALA A 218 3.47 -12.21 -24.42
N ARG A 219 2.49 -12.28 -25.33
CA ARG A 219 1.68 -13.49 -25.53
C ARG A 219 2.52 -14.67 -26.01
N ASP A 220 3.46 -14.42 -26.93
CA ASP A 220 4.39 -15.46 -27.42
C ASP A 220 5.31 -16.00 -26.31
N LEU A 221 5.69 -15.15 -25.36
CA LEU A 221 6.44 -15.54 -24.16
C LEU A 221 5.56 -16.26 -23.10
N GLY A 222 4.28 -16.49 -23.38
CA GLY A 222 3.35 -17.16 -22.47
C GLY A 222 2.83 -16.27 -21.33
N LEU A 223 3.04 -14.95 -21.41
CA LEU A 223 2.54 -14.01 -20.41
C LEU A 223 1.04 -13.79 -20.59
N THR A 224 0.34 -13.66 -19.46
CA THR A 224 -1.10 -13.41 -19.46
C THR A 224 -1.39 -11.93 -19.70
N VAL A 225 -2.28 -11.65 -20.65
CA VAL A 225 -2.63 -10.27 -21.05
C VAL A 225 -4.14 -10.07 -20.94
N SER A 226 -4.54 -9.04 -20.22
CA SER A 226 -5.93 -8.57 -20.16
C SER A 226 -6.04 -7.11 -20.55
N SER A 227 -7.27 -6.62 -20.70
CA SER A 227 -7.55 -5.23 -21.05
C SER A 227 -8.86 -4.74 -20.45
N TYR A 228 -8.96 -3.42 -20.34
CA TYR A 228 -10.20 -2.73 -20.00
C TYR A 228 -10.45 -1.57 -20.96
N ASP A 229 -11.73 -1.19 -21.03
CA ASP A 229 -12.21 -0.14 -21.92
C ASP A 229 -12.64 1.07 -21.10
N ARG A 230 -11.97 2.21 -21.30
CA ARG A 230 -12.23 3.45 -20.57
C ARG A 230 -13.57 4.10 -20.92
N SER A 231 -14.13 3.78 -22.10
CA SER A 231 -15.45 4.29 -22.48
C SER A 231 -16.57 3.74 -21.60
N LYS A 232 -16.35 2.55 -21.01
CA LYS A 232 -17.30 1.86 -20.12
C LYS A 232 -17.17 2.26 -18.66
N GLU A 233 -16.26 3.17 -18.34
CA GLU A 233 -16.04 3.63 -16.98
C GLU A 233 -17.26 4.43 -16.48
N PRO A 234 -17.86 4.05 -15.34
CA PRO A 234 -19.01 4.75 -14.77
C PRO A 234 -18.71 6.24 -14.49
N PRO A 235 -19.65 7.17 -14.75
CA PRO A 235 -19.45 8.60 -14.52
C PRO A 235 -19.06 8.95 -13.06
N GLU A 236 -19.55 8.18 -12.09
CA GLU A 236 -19.27 8.35 -10.66
C GLU A 236 -17.81 8.05 -10.32
N ILE A 237 -17.16 7.16 -11.09
CA ILE A 237 -15.75 6.80 -10.93
C ILE A 237 -14.87 7.83 -11.66
N LYS A 238 -15.31 8.34 -12.82
CA LYS A 238 -14.59 9.37 -13.59
C LYS A 238 -14.40 10.67 -12.80
N SER A 239 -15.30 10.99 -11.88
CA SER A 239 -15.25 12.23 -11.08
C SER A 239 -14.31 12.14 -9.87
N VAL A 240 -13.89 10.94 -9.46
CA VAL A 240 -13.03 10.72 -8.29
C VAL A 240 -11.60 10.42 -8.73
N GLU A 241 -10.68 11.33 -8.43
CA GLU A 241 -9.28 11.20 -8.83
C GLU A 241 -8.64 9.91 -8.30
N GLY A 242 -8.06 9.11 -9.19
CA GLY A 242 -7.35 7.87 -8.85
C GLY A 242 -8.22 6.61 -8.79
N MET A 243 -9.55 6.72 -8.92
CA MET A 243 -10.45 5.57 -8.96
C MET A 243 -10.52 4.90 -10.33
N SER A 244 -10.32 5.65 -11.43
CA SER A 244 -10.33 5.12 -12.80
C SER A 244 -9.35 3.96 -13.01
N ILE A 245 -8.15 4.05 -12.43
CA ILE A 245 -7.14 2.99 -12.54
C ILE A 245 -7.56 1.78 -11.71
N ARG A 246 -8.08 1.99 -10.50
CA ARG A 246 -8.52 0.89 -9.63
C ARG A 246 -9.65 0.10 -10.29
N TRP A 247 -10.63 0.82 -10.83
CA TRP A 247 -11.74 0.23 -11.58
C TRP A 247 -11.25 -0.51 -12.82
N GLY A 248 -10.46 0.14 -13.68
CA GLY A 248 -10.04 -0.45 -14.94
C GLY A 248 -9.18 -1.71 -14.76
N VAL A 249 -8.22 -1.68 -13.83
CA VAL A 249 -7.40 -2.85 -13.50
C VAL A 249 -8.26 -3.95 -12.87
N GLY A 250 -9.20 -3.60 -11.99
CA GLY A 250 -10.14 -4.54 -11.42
C GLY A 250 -11.00 -5.25 -12.48
N GLU A 251 -11.55 -4.49 -13.43
CA GLU A 251 -12.33 -5.02 -14.55
C GLU A 251 -11.50 -5.95 -15.45
N ALA A 252 -10.25 -5.58 -15.72
CA ALA A 252 -9.34 -6.41 -16.50
C ALA A 252 -9.05 -7.76 -15.81
N PHE A 253 -8.81 -7.76 -14.50
CA PHE A 253 -8.59 -8.99 -13.75
C PHE A 253 -9.88 -9.82 -13.59
N ASN A 254 -11.02 -9.17 -13.39
CA ASN A 254 -12.32 -9.83 -13.31
C ASN A 254 -12.64 -10.56 -14.63
N ARG A 255 -12.44 -9.89 -15.78
CA ARG A 255 -12.59 -10.50 -17.11
C ARG A 255 -11.67 -11.71 -17.30
N ALA A 256 -10.45 -11.64 -16.78
CA ALA A 256 -9.48 -12.74 -16.89
C ALA A 256 -9.71 -13.85 -15.85
N GLY A 257 -10.55 -13.63 -14.83
CA GLY A 257 -10.76 -14.52 -13.69
C GLY A 257 -9.55 -14.64 -12.75
N LYS A 258 -8.49 -13.86 -12.96
CA LYS A 258 -7.25 -13.87 -12.17
C LYS A 258 -6.43 -12.60 -12.41
N VAL A 259 -5.44 -12.36 -11.54
CA VAL A 259 -4.41 -11.35 -11.79
C VAL A 259 -3.56 -11.78 -12.98
N THR A 260 -3.34 -10.88 -13.94
CA THR A 260 -2.57 -11.11 -15.15
C THR A 260 -1.23 -10.36 -15.14
N ASP A 261 -0.26 -10.84 -15.93
CA ASP A 261 1.06 -10.21 -16.05
C ASP A 261 0.98 -8.82 -16.69
N ILE A 262 0.03 -8.62 -17.61
CA ILE A 262 -0.13 -7.37 -18.33
C ILE A 262 -1.60 -6.96 -18.36
N VAL A 263 -1.85 -5.67 -18.14
CA VAL A 263 -3.13 -5.01 -18.41
C VAL A 263 -2.89 -3.82 -19.31
N TYR A 264 -3.69 -3.64 -20.37
CA TYR A 264 -3.62 -2.47 -21.24
C TYR A 264 -4.98 -1.81 -21.47
N HIS A 265 -4.94 -0.56 -21.94
CA HIS A 265 -6.10 0.15 -22.48
C HIS A 265 -5.72 0.99 -23.69
N LEU A 266 -6.68 1.18 -24.60
CA LEU A 266 -6.50 1.96 -25.84
C LEU A 266 -6.67 3.47 -25.66
N GLY A 267 -6.78 3.94 -24.42
CA GLY A 267 -6.96 5.35 -24.11
C GLY A 267 -8.42 5.77 -24.13
N ASP A 268 -8.64 7.08 -24.03
CA ASP A 268 -9.94 7.76 -24.18
C ASP A 268 -9.64 9.24 -24.50
N LEU A 269 -10.66 10.09 -24.66
CA LEU A 269 -10.49 11.52 -24.91
C LEU A 269 -9.55 12.15 -23.84
N GLY A 270 -8.38 12.63 -24.26
CA GLY A 270 -7.37 13.21 -23.37
C GLY A 270 -6.61 12.21 -22.49
N LYS A 271 -6.72 10.90 -22.77
CA LYS A 271 -6.00 9.83 -22.06
C LYS A 271 -5.20 8.99 -23.04
N GLU A 272 -3.87 9.07 -22.93
CA GLU A 272 -2.92 8.27 -23.71
C GLU A 272 -3.15 6.76 -23.51
N PRO A 273 -3.08 5.93 -24.57
CA PRO A 273 -3.07 4.48 -24.45
C PRO A 273 -1.87 3.97 -23.60
N MET A 274 -2.07 2.95 -22.78
CA MET A 274 -1.05 2.51 -21.81
C MET A 274 -1.02 0.99 -21.64
N ILE A 275 0.17 0.46 -21.37
CA ILE A 275 0.40 -0.90 -20.90
C ILE A 275 0.89 -0.82 -19.44
N THR A 276 0.36 -1.67 -18.58
CA THR A 276 0.84 -1.87 -17.20
C THR A 276 1.29 -3.32 -17.05
N ILE A 277 2.56 -3.51 -16.67
CA ILE A 277 3.19 -4.81 -16.43
C ILE A 277 3.23 -5.04 -14.92
N PHE A 278 2.84 -6.24 -14.48
CA PHE A 278 2.79 -6.67 -13.08
C PHE A 278 3.81 -7.79 -12.80
N GLY A 279 4.28 -7.85 -11.56
CA GLY A 279 5.28 -8.83 -11.14
C GLY A 279 5.36 -9.01 -9.64
N GLU A 280 6.19 -9.97 -9.23
CA GLU A 280 6.38 -10.32 -7.82
C GLU A 280 7.16 -9.24 -7.04
N ASP A 281 8.02 -8.51 -7.73
CA ASP A 281 8.77 -7.36 -7.24
C ASP A 281 9.22 -6.46 -8.41
N ALA A 282 9.81 -5.30 -8.08
CA ALA A 282 10.21 -4.32 -9.09
C ALA A 282 11.23 -4.86 -10.09
N VAL A 283 12.10 -5.79 -9.66
CA VAL A 283 13.14 -6.40 -10.50
C VAL A 283 12.50 -7.39 -11.47
N ASP A 284 11.54 -8.20 -11.03
CA ASP A 284 10.76 -9.10 -11.89
C ASP A 284 10.04 -8.32 -13.00
N VAL A 285 9.39 -7.19 -12.66
CA VAL A 285 8.72 -6.34 -13.65
C VAL A 285 9.68 -5.83 -14.72
N VAL A 286 10.85 -5.33 -14.34
CA VAL A 286 11.88 -4.87 -15.28
C VAL A 286 12.40 -6.02 -16.13
N LYS A 287 12.70 -7.18 -15.53
CA LYS A 287 13.12 -8.38 -16.27
C LYS A 287 12.07 -8.84 -17.27
N LYS A 288 10.78 -8.83 -16.90
CA LYS A 288 9.67 -9.12 -17.82
C LYS A 288 9.66 -8.16 -18.99
N LEU A 289 9.76 -6.84 -18.74
CA LEU A 289 9.83 -5.84 -19.80
C LEU A 289 11.01 -6.12 -20.75
N LEU A 290 12.22 -6.29 -20.22
CA LEU A 290 13.41 -6.51 -21.05
C LEU A 290 13.31 -7.80 -21.88
N ARG A 291 12.74 -8.88 -21.31
CA ARG A 291 12.46 -10.12 -22.06
C ARG A 291 11.49 -9.89 -23.21
N ILE A 292 10.43 -9.11 -22.98
CA ILE A 292 9.46 -8.74 -24.02
C ILE A 292 10.15 -7.92 -25.11
N LEU A 293 10.95 -6.92 -24.74
CA LEU A 293 11.62 -6.04 -25.71
C LEU A 293 12.68 -6.76 -26.54
N ASN A 294 13.45 -7.67 -25.93
CA ASN A 294 14.39 -8.53 -26.66
C ASN A 294 13.66 -9.36 -27.72
N LYS A 295 12.46 -9.84 -27.41
CA LYS A 295 11.63 -10.58 -28.35
C LYS A 295 11.06 -9.67 -29.44
N VAL A 296 10.65 -8.44 -29.13
CA VAL A 296 10.24 -7.44 -30.14
C VAL A 296 11.37 -7.16 -31.14
N GLY A 297 12.62 -7.05 -30.66
CA GLY A 297 13.80 -6.87 -31.51
C GLY A 297 14.14 -8.06 -32.42
N GLN A 298 13.57 -9.25 -32.18
CA GLN A 298 13.68 -10.40 -33.10
C GLN A 298 12.65 -10.35 -34.24
N PHE A 299 11.63 -9.49 -34.12
CA PHE A 299 10.57 -9.32 -35.11
C PHE A 299 10.75 -8.06 -35.98
N GLY A 300 11.78 -7.25 -35.74
CA GLY A 300 12.12 -6.03 -36.49
C GLY A 300 13.48 -6.16 -37.16
#